data_AF-X1EFJ7-F1
#
_entry.id   AF-X1EFJ7-F1
#
_cell.length_a   1.000
_cell.length_b   1.000
_cell.length_c   1.000
_cell.angle_alpha   90.00
_cell.angle_beta   90.00
_cell.angle_gamma   90.00
#
_symmetry.space_group_name_H-M   'P 1'
#
loop_
_entity.id
_entity.type
_entity.pdbx_description
1 polymer ?
#
loop_
_entity_poly.entity_id
_entity_poly.type
_entity_poly.pdbx_seq_one_letter_code
_entity_poly.pdbx_strand_id
1 'polypeptide(L)' 'VEIVNLIPLNPTTLYNHGPATLYRANEFKQILIENGIPCTIRKKRGIEIQAGCGQLTNATS' A
#
# COMPACT_ATOMS: atom_id res chain seq x y z
N VAL A 1 -12.45 -10.24 -13.68
CA VAL A 1 -11.73 -8.99 -14.04
C VAL A 1 -10.47 -8.96 -13.20
N GLU A 2 -9.31 -9.04 -13.83
CA GLU A 2 -8.05 -8.89 -13.12
C GLU A 2 -7.84 -7.40 -12.79
N ILE A 3 -7.58 -7.08 -11.52
CA ILE A 3 -7.44 -5.72 -11.02
C ILE A 3 -6.17 -5.62 -10.18
N VAL A 4 -5.40 -4.57 -10.40
CA VAL A 4 -4.22 -4.27 -9.58
C VAL A 4 -4.65 -3.47 -8.36
N ASN A 5 -4.16 -3.87 -7.19
CA ASN A 5 -4.38 -3.14 -5.93
C ASN A 5 -3.04 -2.62 -5.40
N LEU A 6 -2.79 -1.33 -5.59
CA LEU A 6 -1.60 -0.67 -5.08
C LEU A 6 -1.70 -0.53 -3.55
N ILE A 7 -0.73 -1.08 -2.84
CA ILE A 7 -0.62 -0.95 -1.39
C ILE A 7 0.56 -0.01 -1.12
N PRO A 8 0.31 1.23 -0.66
CA PRO A 8 1.39 2.08 -0.18
C PRO A 8 2.12 1.33 0.93
N LEU A 9 3.45 1.35 0.87
CA LEU A 9 4.28 0.64 1.84
C LEU A 9 3.86 0.98 3.28
N ASN A 10 3.63 -0.06 4.07
CA ASN A 10 3.47 0.08 5.50
C ASN A 10 4.85 0.26 6.12
N PRO A 11 5.06 1.25 7.00
CA PRO A 11 6.33 1.38 7.71
C PRO A 11 6.68 0.08 8.45
N THR A 12 7.93 -0.35 8.36
CA THR A 12 8.48 -1.48 9.12
C THR A 12 9.80 -1.04 9.76
N THR A 13 10.20 -1.72 10.84
CA THR A 13 11.46 -1.42 11.53
C THR A 13 12.70 -1.85 10.75
N LEU A 14 12.55 -2.75 9.77
CA LEU A 14 13.64 -3.35 8.99
C LEU A 14 13.82 -2.73 7.61
N TYR A 15 13.00 -1.75 7.23
CA TYR A 15 13.06 -1.12 5.92
C TYR A 15 12.96 0.40 6.03
N ASN A 16 14.03 1.07 5.58
CA ASN A 16 14.24 2.49 5.83
C ASN A 16 13.49 3.43 4.89
N HIS A 17 12.86 2.92 3.83
CA HIS A 17 12.09 3.79 2.92
C HIS A 17 10.63 3.89 3.33
N GLY A 18 10.07 5.09 3.16
CA GLY A 18 8.67 5.37 3.43
C GLY A 18 7.73 4.99 2.29
N PRO A 19 6.42 5.11 2.50
CA PRO A 19 5.43 4.99 1.42
C PRO A 19 5.69 6.01 0.31
N ALA A 20 5.29 5.65 -0.91
CA ALA A 20 5.12 6.63 -1.98
C ALA A 20 4.18 7.75 -1.53
N THR A 21 4.44 8.98 -2.00
CA THR A 21 3.51 10.09 -1.80
C THR A 21 2.17 9.77 -2.47
N LEU A 22 1.09 10.36 -1.96
CA LEU A 22 -0.23 10.18 -2.56
C LEU A 22 -0.24 10.62 -4.04
N TYR A 23 0.49 11.68 -4.37
CA TYR A 23 0.67 12.14 -5.75
C TYR A 23 1.27 11.03 -6.62
N ARG A 24 2.44 10.49 -6.26
CA ARG A 24 3.11 9.43 -7.04
C ARG A 24 2.29 8.15 -7.14
N ALA A 25 1.56 7.78 -6.09
CA ALA A 25 0.68 6.62 -6.11
C ALA A 25 -0.49 6.80 -7.10
N ASN A 26 -1.07 8.01 -7.16
CA ASN A 26 -2.12 8.33 -8.12
C ASN A 26 -1.60 8.41 -9.56
N GLU A 27 -0.43 9.01 -9.79
CA GLU A 27 0.22 9.02 -11.11
C GLU A 27 0.41 7.58 -11.63
N PHE A 28 0.96 6.69 -10.80
CA PHE A 28 1.15 5.29 -11.19
C PHE A 28 -0.17 4.57 -11.47
N LYS A 29 -1.20 4.82 -10.67
CA LYS A 29 -2.55 4.31 -10.92
C LYS A 29 -3.09 4.78 -12.28
N GLN A 30 -2.89 6.05 -12.65
CA GLN A 30 -3.36 6.57 -13.93
C GLN A 30 -2.66 5.89 -15.10
N ILE A 31 -1.33 5.73 -15.01
CA ILE A 31 -0.56 5.01 -16.02
C ILE A 31 -1.11 3.59 -16.25
N LEU A 32 -1.45 2.86 -15.18
CA LEU A 32 -2.05 1.52 -15.32
C LEU A 32 -3.41 1.57 -16.01
N ILE A 33 -4.29 2.51 -15.62
CA ILE A 33 -5.62 2.66 -16.20
C ILE A 33 -5.54 3.03 -17.69
N GLU A 34 -4.64 3.94 -18.06
CA GLU A 34 -4.38 4.34 -19.45
C GLU A 34 -3.91 3.17 -20.32
N ASN A 35 -3.22 2.19 -19.73
CA ASN A 35 -2.80 0.96 -20.38
C ASN A 35 -3.86 -0.17 -20.30
N GLY A 36 -5.10 0.16 -19.92
CA GLY A 36 -6.20 -0.80 -19.86
C GLY A 36 -6.15 -1.76 -18.67
N ILE A 37 -5.34 -1.46 -17.64
CA ILE A 37 -5.23 -2.25 -16.42
C ILE A 37 -6.07 -1.58 -15.32
N PRO A 38 -7.23 -2.14 -14.94
CA PRO A 38 -7.99 -1.62 -13.82
C PRO A 38 -7.13 -1.59 -12.55
N CYS A 39 -7.12 -0.44 -11.87
CA CYS A 39 -6.24 -0.23 -10.72
C CYS A 39 -6.94 0.52 -9.58
N THR A 40 -6.70 0.06 -8.35
CA THR A 40 -7.13 0.73 -7.11
C THR A 40 -5.93 1.02 -6.23
N ILE A 41 -6.07 1.97 -5.30
CA ILE A 41 -5.10 2.20 -4.22
C ILE A 41 -5.79 1.83 -2.92
N ARG A 42 -5.17 0.92 -2.15
CA ARG A 42 -5.68 0.51 -0.84
C ARG A 42 -5.65 1.70 0.11
N LYS A 43 -6.83 2.16 0.54
CA LYS A 43 -6.95 3.15 1.61
C LYS A 43 -6.33 2.56 2.89
N LYS A 44 -5.50 3.34 3.56
CA LYS A 44 -4.99 2.99 4.90
C LYS A 44 -6.16 3.06 5.88
N ARG A 45 -6.77 1.92 6.22
CA ARG A 45 -7.70 1.81 7.35
C ARG A 45 -6.87 1.48 8.60
N GLY A 46 -6.91 2.31 9.63
CA GLY A 46 -6.39 1.95 10.97
C GLY A 46 -4.90 2.24 11.27
N ILE A 47 -4.28 3.28 10.70
CA ILE A 47 -2.96 3.73 11.21
C ILE A 47 -3.07 4.32 12.63
N GLU A 48 -4.27 4.72 13.06
CA GLU A 48 -4.52 5.14 14.44
C GLU A 48 -4.52 3.97 15.44
N ILE A 49 -4.57 2.71 14.99
CA ILE A 49 -4.72 1.54 15.89
C ILE A 49 -3.71 0.40 15.64
N GLN A 50 -2.62 0.63 14.90
CA GLN A 50 -1.60 -0.40 14.61
C GLN A 50 -2.18 -1.77 14.16
N ALA A 51 -3.17 -1.75 13.25
CA ALA A 51 -3.82 -2.96 12.74
C ALA A 51 -3.60 -3.17 11.22
N GLY A 52 -2.47 -2.67 10.68
CA GLY A 52 -2.13 -2.81 9.26
C GLY A 52 -1.61 -4.21 8.90
N CYS A 53 -1.89 -4.70 7.67
CA CYS A 53 -1.26 -5.91 7.14
C CYS A 53 0.28 -5.78 7.19
N GLY A 54 0.95 -6.72 7.85
CA GLY A 54 2.40 -6.69 8.12
C GLY A 54 2.77 -6.36 9.58
N GLN A 55 1.80 -6.03 10.45
CA GLN A 55 2.02 -5.74 11.87
C GLN A 55 1.72 -6.91 12.80
N LEU A 56 1.31 -8.06 12.25
CA LEU A 56 1.18 -9.31 13.00
C LEU A 56 2.54 -10.01 13.05
N THR A 57 3.41 -9.55 13.94
CA THR A 57 4.56 -10.34 14.37
C THR A 57 4.08 -11.29 15.46
N ASN A 58 4.14 -12.60 15.23
CA ASN A 58 4.12 -13.55 16.34
C ASN A 58 5.41 -13.30 17.14
N ALA A 59 5.31 -12.50 18.21
CA ALA A 59 6.27 -12.56 19.29
C ALA A 59 6.14 -13.98 19.86
N THR A 60 7.02 -14.88 19.41
CA THR A 60 7.15 -16.19 20.04
C THR A 60 7.82 -15.92 21.38
N SER A 61 7.20 -16.43 22.45
CA SER A 61 7.62 -16.31 23.85
C SER A 61 9.08 -16.65 24.08
#